data_AF-B0U1B9-F1
#
_entry.id   AF-B0U1B9-F1
#
_cell.length_a   1.000
_cell.length_b   1.000
_cell.length_c   1.000
_cell.angle_alpha   90.00
_cell.angle_beta   90.00
_cell.angle_gamma   90.00
#
_symmetry.space_group_name_H-M   'P 1'
#
loop_
_entity.id
_entity.type
_entity.pdbx_description
1 polymer ?
#
loop_
_entity_poly.entity_id
_entity_poly.type
_entity_poly.pdbx_seq_one_letter_code
_entity_poly.pdbx_strand_id
1 'polypeptide(L)'
;MKQFDLFGGFSKPTKSKTKTGNQGRPKKITPGVVFETKKLLSSKKKISNDEIMQKLNLTKSIFYRIKKGYYDDLFKRFLETNIQNFSLTQEEN
;
A
#
# COMPACT_ATOMS: atom_id res chain seq x y z
N MET A 1 -7.88 42.39 18.59
CA MET A 1 -6.82 43.07 19.38
C MET A 1 -5.50 42.33 19.14
N LYS A 2 -4.41 43.04 18.81
CA LYS A 2 -3.10 42.43 18.53
C LYS A 2 -2.44 42.04 19.86
N GLN A 3 -2.02 40.78 20.02
CA GLN A 3 -1.25 40.34 21.19
C GLN A 3 0.17 40.89 21.08
N PHE A 4 0.65 41.53 22.15
CA PHE A 4 2.03 42.00 22.29
C PHE A 4 2.80 41.02 23.17
N ASP A 5 4.03 40.68 22.78
CA ASP A 5 4.95 39.96 23.65
C ASP A 5 5.53 40.90 24.71
N LEU A 6 5.95 40.34 25.85
CA LEU A 6 6.47 41.06 27.03
C LEU A 6 7.66 41.99 26.72
N PHE A 7 8.33 41.82 25.57
CA PHE A 7 9.48 42.60 25.12
C PHE A 7 9.16 43.56 23.94
N GLY A 8 7.89 43.89 23.70
CA GLY A 8 7.49 44.92 22.72
C GLY A 8 7.69 44.53 21.24
N GLY A 9 8.05 43.29 20.95
CA GLY A 9 8.11 42.75 19.60
C GLY A 9 6.75 42.23 19.11
N PHE A 10 6.45 42.40 17.83
CA PHE A 10 5.30 41.73 17.21
C PHE A 10 5.55 40.21 17.21
N SER A 11 4.73 39.48 17.99
CA SER A 11 4.81 38.02 18.04
C SER A 11 4.37 37.45 16.68
N LYS A 12 5.28 36.76 15.99
CA LYS A 12 4.93 36.03 14.77
C LYS A 12 4.09 34.83 15.20
N PRO A 13 3.00 34.49 14.49
CA PRO A 13 2.19 33.33 14.84
C PRO A 13 3.07 32.08 14.81
N THR A 14 3.26 31.45 15.97
CA THR A 14 3.98 30.20 16.09
C THR A 14 3.14 29.16 15.34
N LYS A 15 3.54 28.82 14.11
CA LYS A 15 2.90 27.71 13.39
C LYS A 15 3.07 26.48 14.28
N SER A 16 1.99 26.02 14.90
CA SER A 16 1.97 24.73 15.58
C SER A 16 2.31 23.70 14.52
N LYS A 17 3.58 23.29 14.48
CA LYS A 17 3.96 22.08 13.74
C LYS A 17 3.26 20.96 14.50
N THR A 18 2.04 20.62 14.09
CA THR A 18 1.52 19.27 14.28
C THR A 18 2.56 18.39 13.63
N LYS A 19 3.52 17.91 14.45
CA LYS A 19 4.34 16.78 14.10
C LYS A 19 3.32 15.69 13.87
N THR A 20 2.93 15.45 12.62
CA THR A 20 2.24 14.23 12.22
C THR A 20 3.17 13.13 12.69
N GLY A 21 2.86 12.59 13.87
CA GLY A 21 3.69 11.64 14.59
C GLY A 21 4.12 10.58 13.60
N ASN A 22 5.43 10.30 13.61
CA ASN A 22 6.12 9.31 12.80
C ASN A 22 5.14 8.33 12.18
N GLN A 23 4.93 8.44 10.86
CA GLN A 23 4.22 7.44 10.08
C GLN A 23 4.90 6.11 10.38
N GLY A 24 4.36 5.40 11.37
CA GLY A 24 4.92 4.17 11.90
C GLY A 24 4.99 3.13 10.80
N ARG A 25 5.84 2.13 11.02
CA ARG A 25 6.14 0.99 10.15
C ARG A 25 5.04 0.76 9.10
N PRO A 26 5.36 0.86 7.79
CA PRO A 26 4.36 0.72 6.74
C PRO A 26 3.56 -0.57 6.93
N LYS A 27 2.22 -0.49 6.75
CA LYS A 27 1.31 -1.63 6.82
C LYS A 27 1.94 -2.80 6.05
N LYS A 28 2.10 -3.93 6.73
CA LYS A 28 2.74 -5.14 6.18
C LYS A 28 2.04 -5.50 4.87
N ILE A 29 2.82 -5.59 3.78
CA ILE A 29 2.30 -6.04 2.49
C ILE A 29 1.94 -7.51 2.62
N THR A 30 0.71 -7.84 2.26
CA THR A 30 0.17 -9.20 2.35
C THR A 30 0.34 -9.90 1.00
N PRO A 31 0.64 -11.23 0.97
CA PRO A 31 0.73 -12.01 -0.26
C PRO A 31 -0.46 -11.84 -1.20
N GLY A 32 -1.69 -11.77 -0.67
CA GLY A 32 -2.91 -11.56 -1.46
C GLY A 32 -2.93 -10.24 -2.24
N VAL A 33 -2.45 -9.15 -1.62
CA VAL A 33 -2.38 -7.84 -2.28
C VAL A 33 -1.38 -7.86 -3.45
N VAL A 34 -0.25 -8.55 -3.29
CA VAL A 34 0.74 -8.74 -4.36
C VAL A 34 0.12 -9.53 -5.52
N PHE A 35 -0.61 -10.60 -5.21
CA PHE A 35 -1.31 -11.42 -6.19
C PHE A 35 -2.37 -10.62 -6.96
N GLU A 36 -3.26 -9.90 -6.26
CA GLU A 36 -4.28 -9.08 -6.90
C GLU A 36 -3.68 -7.99 -7.80
N THR A 37 -2.60 -7.35 -7.34
CA THR A 37 -1.88 -6.35 -8.14
C THR A 37 -1.33 -6.97 -9.42
N LYS A 38 -0.66 -8.13 -9.33
CA LYS A 38 -0.15 -8.83 -10.52
C LYS A 38 -1.26 -9.33 -11.43
N LYS A 39 -2.38 -9.78 -10.87
CA LYS A 39 -3.58 -10.20 -11.62
C LYS A 39 -4.18 -9.04 -12.42
N LEU A 40 -4.27 -7.85 -11.83
CA LEU A 40 -4.74 -6.64 -12.53
C LEU A 40 -3.74 -6.17 -13.59
N LEU A 41 -2.43 -6.22 -13.30
CA LEU A 41 -1.37 -5.90 -14.26
C LEU A 41 -1.35 -6.86 -15.46
N SER A 42 -1.65 -8.13 -15.23
CA SER A 42 -1.71 -9.17 -16.28
C SER A 42 -3.07 -9.25 -16.98
N SER A 43 -4.05 -8.43 -16.57
CA SER A 43 -5.39 -8.48 -17.16
C SER A 43 -5.36 -7.97 -18.60
N LYS A 44 -6.11 -8.61 -19.49
CA LYS A 44 -6.29 -8.13 -20.88
C LYS A 44 -7.04 -6.80 -20.96
N LYS A 45 -7.71 -6.40 -19.87
CA LYS A 45 -8.36 -5.08 -19.77
C LYS A 45 -7.28 -4.02 -19.55
N LYS A 46 -7.32 -2.96 -20.35
CA LYS A 46 -6.41 -1.80 -20.22
C LYS A 46 -6.83 -0.96 -19.00
N ILE A 47 -6.43 -1.40 -17.81
CA ILE A 47 -6.63 -0.68 -16.55
C ILE A 47 -5.40 0.21 -16.34
N SER A 48 -5.61 1.47 -15.99
CA SER A 48 -4.49 2.39 -15.76
C SER A 48 -3.75 2.03 -14.46
N ASN A 49 -2.44 2.33 -14.37
CA ASN A 49 -1.68 2.07 -13.14
C ASN A 49 -2.28 2.83 -11.95
N ASP A 50 -2.76 4.06 -12.16
CA ASP A 50 -3.36 4.89 -11.12
C ASP A 50 -4.67 4.29 -10.60
N GLU A 51 -5.49 3.74 -11.49
CA GLU A 51 -6.72 3.04 -11.13
C GLU A 51 -6.43 1.77 -10.31
N ILE A 52 -5.38 1.00 -10.64
CA ILE A 52 -4.95 -0.15 -9.83
C ILE A 52 -4.52 0.31 -8.44
N MET A 53 -3.75 1.40 -8.36
CA MET A 53 -3.28 1.95 -7.08
C MET A 53 -4.44 2.43 -6.21
N GLN A 54 -5.42 3.10 -6.79
CA GLN A 54 -6.63 3.54 -6.08
C GLN A 54 -7.47 2.35 -5.61
N LYS A 55 -7.71 1.36 -6.49
CA LYS A 55 -8.53 0.18 -6.17
C LYS A 55 -7.97 -0.65 -5.02
N LEU A 56 -6.64 -0.78 -4.95
CA LEU A 56 -5.96 -1.57 -3.93
C LEU A 56 -5.45 -0.73 -2.75
N ASN A 57 -5.76 0.57 -2.72
CA ASN A 57 -5.27 1.53 -1.71
C ASN A 57 -3.74 1.44 -1.50
N LEU A 58 -3.00 1.32 -2.61
CA LEU A 58 -1.55 1.17 -2.60
C LEU A 58 -0.87 2.52 -2.73
N THR A 59 0.21 2.69 -1.96
CA THR A 59 1.13 3.80 -2.21
C THR A 59 1.92 3.55 -3.48
N LYS A 60 2.30 4.64 -4.16
CA LYS A 60 3.10 4.60 -5.39
C LYS A 60 4.37 3.76 -5.23
N SER A 61 5.08 3.93 -4.12
CA SER A 61 6.31 3.17 -3.81
C SER A 61 6.06 1.66 -3.76
N ILE A 62 5.00 1.23 -3.08
CA ILE A 62 4.66 -0.19 -2.95
C ILE A 62 4.27 -0.77 -4.30
N PHE A 63 3.41 -0.08 -5.06
CA PHE A 63 2.98 -0.52 -6.37
C PHE A 63 4.16 -0.76 -7.33
N TYR A 64 5.09 0.19 -7.43
CA TYR A 64 6.25 0.01 -8.32
C TYR A 64 7.22 -1.06 -7.83
N ARG A 65 7.34 -1.28 -6.52
CA ARG A 65 8.10 -2.41 -5.97
C ARG A 65 7.46 -3.75 -6.34
N ILE A 66 6.13 -3.87 -6.25
CA ILE A 66 5.40 -5.06 -6.71
C ILE A 66 5.61 -5.26 -8.22
N LYS A 67 5.45 -4.20 -9.01
CA LYS A 67 5.62 -4.23 -10.46
C LYS A 67 7.02 -4.68 -10.88
N LYS A 68 8.05 -4.25 -10.15
CA LYS A 68 9.46 -4.62 -10.39
C LYS A 68 9.84 -6.01 -9.87
N GLY A 69 8.97 -6.69 -9.12
CA GLY A 69 9.24 -8.05 -8.61
C GLY A 69 9.88 -8.13 -7.23
N TYR A 70 9.96 -7.04 -6.46
CA TYR A 70 10.54 -7.06 -5.10
C TYR A 70 9.78 -7.93 -4.10
N TYR A 71 8.56 -8.35 -4.45
CA TYR A 71 7.68 -9.15 -3.61
C TYR A 71 7.33 -10.50 -4.25
N ASP A 72 8.16 -10.98 -5.18
CA ASP A 72 7.91 -12.25 -5.86
C ASP A 72 7.95 -13.44 -4.89
N ASP A 73 8.70 -13.36 -3.79
CA ASP A 73 8.68 -14.39 -2.74
C ASP A 73 7.32 -14.47 -2.04
N LEU A 74 6.68 -13.32 -1.80
CA LEU A 74 5.32 -13.28 -1.25
C LEU A 74 4.31 -13.85 -2.25
N PHE A 75 4.52 -13.58 -3.54
CA PHE A 75 3.70 -14.15 -4.60
C PHE A 75 3.84 -15.67 -4.71
N LYS A 76 5.07 -16.22 -4.67
CA LYS A 76 5.33 -17.67 -4.66
C LYS A 76 4.68 -18.36 -3.46
N ARG A 77 4.86 -17.81 -2.26
CA ARG A 77 4.22 -18.31 -1.04
C ARG A 77 2.70 -18.32 -1.14
N PHE A 78 2.11 -17.29 -1.75
CA PHE A 78 0.67 -17.26 -2.01
C PHE A 78 0.24 -18.43 -2.90
N LEU A 79 0.96 -18.68 -3.99
CA LEU A 79 0.65 -19.79 -4.89
C LEU A 79 0.80 -21.15 -4.19
N GLU A 80 1.92 -21.38 -3.50
CA GLU A 80 2.16 -22.63 -2.75
C GLU A 80 1.04 -22.93 -1.75
N THR A 81 0.61 -21.92 -0.99
CA THR A 81 -0.48 -22.07 -0.01
C THR A 81 -1.81 -22.37 -0.69
N ASN A 82 -2.10 -21.76 -1.85
CA ASN A 82 -3.34 -22.03 -2.59
C ASN A 82 -3.33 -23.39 -3.29
N ILE A 83 -2.17 -23.85 -3.76
CA ILE A 83 -2.02 -25.17 -4.41
C ILE A 83 -2.24 -26.30 -3.40
N GLN A 84 -1.77 -26.16 -2.16
CA GLN A 84 -2.01 -27.16 -1.10
C GLN A 84 -3.50 -27.33 -0.76
N ASN A 85 -4.31 -26.29 -0.93
CA ASN A 85 -5.76 -26.35 -0.76
C ASN A 85 -6.49 -26.92 -1.99
N PHE A 86 -5.79 -27.11 -3.11
CA PHE A 86 -6.33 -27.70 -4.32
C PHE A 86 -6.16 -29.22 -4.28
N SER A 87 -6.82 -29.87 -3.32
CA SER A 87 -7.01 -31.32 -3.40
C SER A 87 -8.03 -31.58 -4.50
N LEU A 88 -7.59 -32.21 -5.59
CA LEU A 88 -8.45 -32.75 -6.63
C LEU A 88 -9.21 -33.95 -6.04
N THR A 89 -10.18 -33.70 -5.15
CA THR A 89 -11.17 -34.70 -4.82
C THR A 89 -12.01 -34.88 -6.08
N GLN A 90 -11.63 -35.87 -6.88
CA GLN A 90 -12.51 -36.39 -7.90
C GLN A 90 -13.67 -37.04 -7.15
N GLU A 91 -14.79 -36.33 -7.04
CA GLU A 91 -16.06 -36.96 -6.73
C GLU A 91 -16.39 -37.87 -7.94
N GLU A 92 -15.99 -39.13 -7.84
CA GLU A 92 -16.64 -40.20 -8.60
C GLU A 92 -18.07 -40.32 -8.07
N ASN A 93 -19.05 -39.85 -8.86
CA ASN A 93 -20.40 -40.39 -8.94
C ASN A 93 -21.10 -39.92 -10.22
#